data_AF-A0A914E4Y4-F1
#
_entry.id   AF-A0A914E4Y4-F1
#
_cell.length_a   1.000
_cell.length_b   1.000
_cell.length_c   1.000
_cell.angle_alpha   90.00
_cell.angle_beta   90.00
_cell.angle_gamma   90.00
#
_symmetry.space_group_name_H-M   'P 1'
#
loop_
_entity.id
_entity.type
_entity.pdbx_description
1 polymer ?
#
loop_
_entity_poly.entity_id
_entity_poly.type
_entity_poly.pdbx_seq_one_letter_code
_entity_poly.pdbx_strand_id
1 'polypeptide(L)'
;MVNYKLNYFDVRGLGEMTRLILHYSGQQFEDHRISQEEWPTYKSNLAGKDDWESAQLDSIADFQKDFANQIGPYFRVAAGFAQGDKDKLYNEVYLPAAEKHFPVLEKLLKESGSGFFGKSGLSWVDFYIAEAVTTHKGLVPEFLKKHPDILAHVDRVHNLPQLKDYIKTRKQSPF
;
A
#
# COMPACT_ATOMS: atom_id res chain seq x y z
N MET A 1 -11.61 26.03 8.98
CA MET A 1 -10.38 25.72 9.76
C MET A 1 -10.23 24.22 9.81
N VAL A 2 -9.00 23.72 9.72
CA VAL A 2 -8.71 22.28 9.85
C VAL A 2 -8.73 21.93 11.34
N ASN A 3 -9.52 20.94 11.74
CA ASN A 3 -9.54 20.43 13.11
C ASN A 3 -8.58 19.25 13.20
N TYR A 4 -7.58 19.36 14.08
CA TYR A 4 -6.63 18.27 14.36
C TYR A 4 -7.08 17.52 15.62
N LYS A 5 -6.96 16.19 15.60
CA LYS A 5 -7.16 15.32 16.77
C LYS A 5 -5.93 14.42 16.91
N LEU A 6 -5.25 14.48 18.05
CA LEU A 6 -4.15 13.59 18.40
C LEU A 6 -4.71 12.45 19.26
N ASN A 7 -4.67 11.22 18.74
CA ASN A 7 -4.99 10.02 19.52
C ASN A 7 -3.69 9.40 20.03
N TYR A 8 -3.51 9.33 21.34
CA TYR A 8 -2.38 8.63 21.95
C TYR A 8 -2.73 8.15 23.35
N PHE A 9 -1.96 7.21 23.87
CA PHE A 9 -2.12 6.76 25.26
C PHE A 9 -2.03 7.93 26.25
N ASP A 10 -2.58 7.74 27.45
CA ASP A 10 -2.46 8.71 28.55
C ASP A 10 -1.05 8.76 29.18
N VAL A 11 -0.06 8.96 28.33
CA VAL A 11 1.36 9.13 28.64
C VAL A 11 1.98 10.11 27.63
N ARG A 12 3.21 10.56 27.90
CA ARG A 12 3.99 11.37 26.95
C ARG A 12 4.33 10.53 25.70
N GLY A 13 5.23 9.56 25.86
CA GLY A 13 5.66 8.63 24.81
C GLY A 13 5.98 9.31 23.46
N LEU A 14 5.65 8.63 22.37
CA LEU A 14 5.80 9.14 21.01
C LEU A 14 4.83 10.29 20.68
N GLY A 15 3.72 10.40 21.41
CA GLY A 15 2.72 11.46 21.20
C GLY A 15 3.19 12.85 21.63
N GLU A 16 4.15 12.92 22.57
CA GLU A 16 4.57 14.19 23.18
C GLU A 16 5.24 15.14 22.19
N MET A 17 6.03 14.61 21.27
CA MET A 17 6.66 15.42 20.22
C MET A 17 5.62 16.18 19.41
N THR A 18 4.51 15.52 19.05
CA THR A 18 3.40 16.15 18.33
C THR A 18 2.72 17.23 19.17
N ARG A 19 2.49 17.00 20.46
CA ARG A 19 1.90 18.01 21.38
C ARG A 19 2.75 19.26 21.47
N LEU A 20 4.07 19.11 21.65
CA LEU A 20 5.00 20.23 21.74
C LEU A 20 4.98 21.07 20.46
N ILE A 21 4.97 20.44 19.28
CA ILE A 21 4.91 21.15 17.98
C ILE A 21 3.58 21.89 17.81
N LEU A 22 2.45 21.27 18.17
CA LEU A 22 1.13 21.89 18.06
C LEU A 22 1.00 23.10 19.00
N HIS A 23 1.51 23.00 20.23
CA HIS A 23 1.56 24.14 21.15
C HIS A 23 2.52 25.24 20.67
N TYR A 24 3.72 24.89 20.23
CA TYR A 24 4.71 25.85 19.73
C TYR A 24 4.18 26.64 18.52
N SER A 25 3.44 25.98 17.63
CA SER A 25 2.83 26.62 16.45
C SER A 25 1.52 27.37 16.74
N GLY A 26 0.99 27.29 17.96
CA GLY A 26 -0.31 27.85 18.30
C GLY A 26 -1.50 27.16 17.63
N GLN A 27 -1.29 25.96 17.06
CA GLN A 27 -2.32 25.19 16.37
C GLN A 27 -3.25 24.52 17.39
N GLN A 28 -4.53 24.87 17.33
CA GLN A 28 -5.56 24.22 18.15
C GLN A 28 -5.74 22.76 17.71
N PHE A 29 -5.89 21.86 18.69
CA PHE A 29 -6.11 20.44 18.48
C PHE A 29 -6.86 19.80 19.65
N GLU A 30 -7.55 18.69 19.38
CA GLU A 30 -8.11 17.81 20.40
C GLU A 30 -7.02 16.81 20.84
N ASP A 31 -6.60 16.88 22.11
CA ASP A 31 -5.69 15.89 22.71
C ASP A 31 -6.52 14.74 23.29
N HIS A 32 -6.77 13.74 22.46
CA HIS A 32 -7.61 12.60 22.81
C HIS A 32 -6.75 11.46 23.40
N ARG A 33 -6.79 11.36 24.73
CA ARG A 33 -6.06 10.36 25.52
C ARG A 33 -6.86 9.07 25.59
N ILE A 34 -6.33 7.98 25.06
CA ILE A 34 -7.00 6.67 25.00
C ILE A 34 -6.40 5.68 26.00
N SER A 35 -7.25 4.83 26.57
CA SER A 35 -6.82 3.73 27.44
C SER A 35 -6.31 2.51 26.64
N GLN A 36 -5.68 1.55 27.33
CA GLN A 36 -5.27 0.28 26.70
C GLN A 36 -6.49 -0.55 26.27
N GLU A 37 -7.59 -0.45 27.01
CA GLU A 37 -8.85 -1.14 26.73
C GLU A 37 -9.57 -0.53 25.51
N GLU A 38 -9.45 0.78 25.30
CA GLU A 38 -10.03 1.48 24.15
C GLU A 38 -9.20 1.30 22.87
N TRP A 39 -7.88 1.13 23.01
CA TRP A 39 -6.95 1.05 21.87
C TRP A 39 -7.34 0.06 20.77
N PRO A 40 -7.83 -1.16 21.05
CA PRO A 40 -8.31 -2.07 20.02
C PRO A 40 -9.39 -1.48 19.11
N THR A 41 -10.23 -0.57 19.60
CA THR A 41 -11.29 0.06 18.80
C THR A 41 -10.77 1.06 17.75
N TYR A 42 -9.54 1.55 17.95
CA TYR A 42 -8.86 2.44 17.01
C TYR A 42 -8.01 1.67 15.98
N LYS A 43 -7.81 0.37 16.18
CA LYS A 43 -7.13 -0.48 15.21
C LYS A 43 -8.10 -0.90 14.12
N SER A 44 -7.71 -0.67 12.87
CA SER A 44 -8.41 -1.25 11.73
C SER A 44 -8.19 -2.77 11.67
N ASN A 45 -9.24 -3.55 11.39
CA ASN A 45 -9.16 -4.99 11.17
C ASN A 45 -8.59 -5.33 9.78
N LEU A 46 -7.41 -4.80 9.46
CA LEU A 46 -6.74 -4.94 8.16
C LEU A 46 -5.50 -5.85 8.21
N ALA A 47 -5.16 -6.40 9.38
CA ALA A 47 -4.01 -7.28 9.59
C ALA A 47 -4.37 -8.77 9.49
N GLY A 48 -5.55 -9.12 8.99
CA GLY A 48 -6.07 -10.49 9.04
C GLY A 48 -6.80 -10.79 10.36
N LYS A 49 -7.37 -11.99 10.45
CA LYS A 49 -8.24 -12.42 11.56
C LYS A 49 -7.48 -12.98 12.77
N ASP A 50 -6.25 -13.43 12.54
CA ASP A 50 -5.40 -14.09 13.53
C ASP A 50 -3.91 -13.88 13.18
N ASP A 51 -3.02 -14.21 14.12
CA ASP A 51 -1.58 -14.03 13.98
C ASP A 51 -1.01 -14.79 12.77
N TRP A 52 -1.62 -15.92 12.41
CA TRP A 52 -1.18 -16.72 11.28
C TRP A 52 -1.51 -16.02 9.96
N GLU A 53 -2.74 -15.56 9.78
CA GLU A 53 -3.12 -14.79 8.61
C GLU A 53 -2.33 -13.47 8.51
N SER A 54 -2.06 -12.82 9.64
CA SER A 54 -1.17 -11.65 9.68
C SER A 54 0.22 -11.98 9.13
N ALA A 55 0.84 -13.08 9.60
CA ALA A 55 2.15 -13.50 9.11
C ALA A 55 2.14 -13.85 7.61
N GLN A 56 1.04 -14.44 7.11
CA GLN A 56 0.88 -14.70 5.67
C GLN A 56 0.80 -13.39 4.88
N LEU A 57 0.02 -12.42 5.34
CA LEU A 57 -0.07 -11.09 4.74
C LEU A 57 1.29 -10.38 4.73
N ASP A 58 2.03 -10.41 5.84
CA ASP A 58 3.37 -9.83 5.93
C ASP A 58 4.32 -10.46 4.91
N SER A 59 4.28 -11.79 4.75
CA SER A 59 5.11 -12.49 3.75
C SER A 59 4.80 -12.07 2.31
N ILE A 60 3.53 -11.78 2.00
CA ILE A 60 3.10 -11.30 0.68
C ILE A 60 3.64 -9.88 0.47
N ALA A 61 3.58 -9.02 1.48
CA ALA A 61 4.11 -7.67 1.40
C ALA A 61 5.63 -7.65 1.24
N ASP A 62 6.35 -8.49 1.96
CA ASP A 62 7.80 -8.64 1.80
C ASP A 62 8.16 -9.17 0.41
N PHE A 63 7.41 -10.13 -0.12
CA PHE A 63 7.58 -10.60 -1.50
C PHE A 63 7.40 -9.47 -2.52
N GLN A 64 6.39 -8.61 -2.35
CA GLN A 64 6.19 -7.43 -3.18
C GLN A 64 7.32 -6.39 -3.00
N LYS A 65 7.84 -6.22 -1.79
CA LYS A 65 8.94 -5.30 -1.49
C LYS A 65 10.25 -5.77 -2.13
N ASP A 66 10.55 -7.06 -2.09
CA ASP A 66 11.73 -7.63 -2.75
C ASP A 66 11.67 -7.42 -4.26
N PHE A 67 10.49 -7.64 -4.87
CA PHE A 67 10.27 -7.30 -6.27
C PHE A 67 10.50 -5.81 -6.55
N ALA A 68 9.93 -4.91 -5.73
CA ALA A 68 10.12 -3.46 -5.87
C ALA A 68 11.60 -3.05 -5.77
N ASN A 69 12.36 -3.66 -4.84
CA ASN A 69 13.80 -3.45 -4.71
C ASN A 69 14.55 -3.91 -5.96
N GLN A 70 14.21 -5.08 -6.49
CA GLN A 70 14.84 -5.65 -7.68
C GLN A 70 14.63 -4.76 -8.92
N ILE A 71 13.43 -4.21 -9.13
CA ILE A 71 13.14 -3.36 -10.28
C ILE A 71 13.50 -1.88 -10.07
N GLY A 72 14.02 -1.53 -8.89
CA GLY A 72 14.36 -0.15 -8.52
C GLY A 72 15.24 0.61 -9.53
N PRO A 73 16.25 -0.02 -10.18
CA PRO A 73 17.01 0.62 -11.26
C PRO A 73 16.14 0.99 -12.47
N TYR A 74 15.28 0.07 -12.93
CA TYR A 74 14.34 0.33 -14.03
C TYR A 74 13.38 1.47 -13.67
N PHE A 75 12.78 1.40 -12.47
CA PHE A 75 11.85 2.43 -12.01
C PHE A 75 12.47 3.83 -12.02
N ARG A 76 13.68 3.99 -11.47
CA ARG A 76 14.36 5.29 -11.42
C ARG A 76 14.60 5.89 -12.80
N VAL A 77 14.97 5.08 -13.79
CA VAL A 77 15.16 5.55 -15.17
C VAL A 77 13.82 5.82 -15.85
N ALA A 78 12.86 4.90 -15.73
CA ALA A 78 11.53 5.03 -16.36
C ALA A 78 10.72 6.21 -15.81
N ALA A 79 10.92 6.57 -14.54
CA ALA A 79 10.29 7.71 -13.87
C ALA A 79 11.08 9.04 -14.04
N GLY A 80 12.24 9.03 -14.70
CA GLY A 80 13.06 10.22 -14.93
C GLY A 80 13.86 10.71 -13.72
N PHE A 81 14.01 9.89 -12.68
CA PHE A 81 14.85 10.17 -11.51
C PHE A 81 16.33 9.86 -11.73
N ALA A 82 16.67 9.12 -12.78
CA ALA A 82 18.02 8.80 -13.16
C ALA A 82 18.17 8.73 -14.68
N GLN A 83 19.37 8.99 -15.18
CA GLN A 83 19.73 8.71 -16.58
C GLN A 83 20.07 7.22 -16.74
N GLY A 84 19.70 6.64 -17.88
CA GLY A 84 20.04 5.25 -18.21
C GLY A 84 19.31 4.74 -19.44
N ASP A 85 19.67 3.53 -19.86
CA ASP A 85 19.01 2.84 -20.96
C ASP A 85 17.75 2.11 -20.44
N LYS A 86 16.59 2.75 -20.67
CA LYS A 86 15.29 2.25 -20.24
C LYS A 86 14.96 0.89 -20.85
N ASP A 87 15.27 0.68 -22.12
CA ASP A 87 14.89 -0.54 -22.84
C ASP A 87 15.78 -1.71 -22.40
N LYS A 88 17.07 -1.46 -22.20
CA LYS A 88 17.98 -2.44 -21.59
C LYS A 88 17.51 -2.85 -20.19
N LEU A 89 17.22 -1.88 -19.32
CA LEU A 89 16.73 -2.16 -17.96
C LEU A 89 15.37 -2.86 -17.96
N TYR A 90 14.49 -2.55 -18.93
CA TYR A 90 13.23 -3.27 -19.09
C TYR A 90 13.47 -4.75 -19.37
N ASN A 91 14.32 -5.06 -20.35
CA ASN A 91 14.55 -6.43 -20.80
C ASN A 91 15.42 -7.25 -19.84
N GLU A 92 16.42 -6.64 -19.20
CA GLU A 92 17.37 -7.36 -18.34
C GLU A 92 16.97 -7.38 -16.86
N VAL A 93 16.16 -6.43 -16.40
CA VAL A 93 15.80 -6.29 -14.97
C VAL A 93 14.30 -6.44 -14.75
N TYR A 94 13.48 -5.59 -15.38
CA TYR A 94 12.05 -5.55 -15.10
C TYR A 94 11.33 -6.83 -15.57
N LEU A 95 11.46 -7.18 -16.85
CA LEU A 95 10.69 -8.26 -17.46
C LEU A 95 10.98 -9.61 -16.78
N PRO A 96 12.23 -10.04 -16.55
CA PRO A 96 12.51 -11.30 -15.85
C PRO A 96 11.99 -11.32 -14.41
N ALA A 97 12.09 -10.19 -13.70
CA ALA A 97 11.56 -10.07 -12.34
C ALA A 97 10.04 -10.19 -12.34
N ALA A 98 9.37 -9.50 -13.26
CA ALA A 98 7.91 -9.45 -13.34
C ALA A 98 7.31 -10.80 -13.79
N GLU A 99 7.95 -11.49 -14.74
CA GLU A 99 7.55 -12.83 -15.19
C GLU A 99 7.65 -13.89 -14.08
N LYS A 100 8.54 -13.70 -13.10
CA LYS A 100 8.60 -14.53 -11.89
C LYS A 100 7.59 -14.10 -10.83
N HIS A 101 7.40 -12.79 -10.66
CA HIS A 101 6.63 -12.21 -9.56
C HIS A 101 5.12 -12.35 -9.74
N PHE A 102 4.59 -11.88 -10.86
CA PHE A 102 3.15 -11.77 -11.07
C PHE A 102 2.40 -13.10 -11.05
N PRO A 103 2.92 -14.21 -11.61
CA PRO A 103 2.24 -15.50 -11.51
C PRO A 103 2.10 -16.01 -10.07
N VAL A 104 3.11 -15.74 -9.22
CA VAL A 104 3.05 -16.09 -7.79
C VAL A 104 2.02 -15.20 -7.09
N LEU A 105 2.00 -13.90 -7.40
CA LEU A 105 1.04 -12.95 -6.85
C LEU A 105 -0.41 -13.34 -7.21
N GLU A 106 -0.66 -13.71 -8.46
CA GLU A 106 -1.96 -14.19 -8.93
C GLU A 106 -2.40 -15.48 -8.23
N LYS A 107 -1.46 -16.40 -8.03
CA LYS A 107 -1.71 -17.63 -7.29
C LYS A 107 -2.13 -17.32 -5.85
N LEU A 108 -1.40 -16.46 -5.16
CA LEU A 108 -1.70 -16.06 -3.77
C LEU A 108 -3.07 -15.37 -3.67
N LEU A 109 -3.38 -14.48 -4.62
CA LEU A 109 -4.69 -13.84 -4.71
C LEU A 109 -5.82 -14.87 -4.91
N LYS A 110 -5.64 -15.87 -5.77
CA LYS A 110 -6.63 -16.93 -6.01
C LYS A 110 -6.80 -17.85 -4.82
N GLU A 111 -5.71 -18.23 -4.17
CA GLU A 111 -5.71 -19.12 -3.00
C GLU A 111 -6.38 -18.51 -1.77
N SER A 112 -6.49 -17.17 -1.70
CA SER A 112 -7.26 -16.48 -0.66
C SER A 112 -8.75 -16.87 -0.67
N GLY A 113 -9.33 -17.09 -1.86
CA GLY A 113 -10.77 -17.27 -2.08
C GLY A 113 -11.66 -16.04 -1.77
N SER A 114 -11.11 -14.92 -1.30
CA SER A 114 -11.91 -13.77 -0.83
C SER A 114 -12.05 -12.63 -1.85
N GLY A 115 -11.24 -12.67 -2.91
CA GLY A 115 -11.06 -11.55 -3.84
C GLY A 115 -10.01 -10.52 -3.39
N PHE A 116 -9.42 -10.71 -2.22
CA PHE A 116 -8.34 -9.92 -1.60
C PHE A 116 -7.18 -10.85 -1.22
N PHE A 117 -6.05 -10.34 -0.74
CA PHE A 117 -4.93 -11.20 -0.32
C PHE A 117 -5.18 -11.91 1.01
N GLY A 118 -6.01 -11.33 1.89
CA GLY A 118 -6.47 -12.00 3.12
C GLY A 118 -7.59 -12.98 2.84
N LYS A 119 -7.53 -14.20 3.41
CA LYS A 119 -8.66 -15.15 3.41
C LYS A 119 -9.89 -14.60 4.14
N SER A 120 -9.69 -13.75 5.15
CA SER A 120 -10.75 -13.04 5.86
C SER A 120 -11.30 -11.81 5.11
N GLY A 121 -10.72 -11.47 3.95
CA GLY A 121 -11.14 -10.35 3.13
C GLY A 121 -10.07 -9.27 3.01
N LEU A 122 -10.53 -8.01 2.97
CA LEU A 122 -9.69 -6.84 2.75
C LEU A 122 -8.64 -6.66 3.86
N SER A 123 -7.40 -6.40 3.45
CA SER A 123 -6.23 -6.24 4.31
C SER A 123 -5.39 -5.02 3.93
N TRP A 124 -4.41 -4.68 4.75
CA TRP A 124 -3.48 -3.58 4.45
C TRP A 124 -2.64 -3.86 3.20
N VAL A 125 -2.36 -5.14 2.94
CA VAL A 125 -1.58 -5.64 1.79
C VAL A 125 -2.30 -5.36 0.48
N ASP A 126 -3.63 -5.38 0.47
CA ASP A 126 -4.41 -5.07 -0.72
C ASP A 126 -4.19 -3.62 -1.18
N PHE A 127 -4.15 -2.67 -0.24
CA PHE A 127 -3.85 -1.27 -0.58
C PHE A 127 -2.42 -1.09 -1.07
N TYR A 128 -1.46 -1.76 -0.40
CA TYR A 128 -0.05 -1.71 -0.79
C TYR A 128 0.17 -2.23 -2.21
N ILE A 129 -0.38 -3.41 -2.53
CA ILE A 129 -0.26 -4.01 -3.87
C ILE A 129 -1.05 -3.20 -4.90
N ALA A 130 -2.27 -2.75 -4.58
CA ALA A 130 -3.08 -1.99 -5.53
C ALA A 130 -2.40 -0.70 -5.97
N GLU A 131 -1.78 0.03 -5.03
CA GLU A 131 -1.02 1.24 -5.36
C GLU A 131 0.25 0.89 -6.14
N ALA A 132 1.00 -0.14 -5.72
CA ALA A 132 2.19 -0.58 -6.45
C ALA A 132 1.87 -0.96 -7.90
N VAL A 133 0.81 -1.74 -8.14
CA VAL A 133 0.37 -2.12 -9.49
C VAL A 133 -0.12 -0.90 -10.28
N THR A 134 -0.75 0.07 -9.62
CA THR A 134 -1.18 1.32 -10.28
C THR A 134 0.00 2.11 -10.83
N THR A 135 1.10 2.21 -10.07
CA THR A 135 2.37 2.77 -10.57
C THR A 135 2.88 2.00 -11.80
N HIS A 136 2.83 0.67 -11.77
CA HIS A 136 3.24 -0.16 -12.91
C HIS A 136 2.34 0.07 -14.14
N LYS A 137 1.05 0.32 -13.95
CA LYS A 137 0.11 0.62 -15.04
C LYS A 137 0.49 1.89 -15.80
N GLY A 138 1.07 2.87 -15.12
CA GLY A 138 1.60 4.09 -15.76
C GLY A 138 2.90 3.87 -16.54
N LEU A 139 3.72 2.89 -16.15
CA LEU A 139 5.05 2.67 -16.74
C LEU A 139 5.10 1.57 -17.80
N VAL A 140 4.35 0.48 -17.58
CA VAL A 140 4.40 -0.79 -18.34
C VAL A 140 2.99 -1.36 -18.57
N PRO A 141 2.06 -0.59 -19.16
CA PRO A 141 0.65 -0.98 -19.29
C PRO A 141 0.46 -2.28 -20.08
N GLU A 142 1.25 -2.52 -21.13
CA GLU A 142 1.13 -3.72 -21.98
C GLU A 142 1.49 -5.01 -21.24
N PHE A 143 2.43 -4.96 -20.29
CA PHE A 143 2.75 -6.11 -19.46
C PHE A 143 1.57 -6.48 -18.54
N LEU A 144 0.98 -5.48 -17.87
CA LEU A 144 -0.12 -5.73 -16.93
C LEU A 144 -1.41 -6.26 -17.59
N LYS A 145 -1.63 -6.01 -18.89
CA LYS A 145 -2.76 -6.61 -19.62
C LYS A 145 -2.73 -8.14 -19.62
N LYS A 146 -1.55 -8.76 -19.41
CA LYS A 146 -1.39 -10.21 -19.25
C LYS A 146 -1.87 -10.74 -17.90
N HIS A 147 -2.16 -9.85 -16.95
CA HIS A 147 -2.51 -10.17 -15.56
C HIS A 147 -3.90 -9.62 -15.17
N PRO A 148 -4.98 -10.08 -15.83
CA PRO A 148 -6.32 -9.53 -15.64
C PRO A 148 -6.85 -9.72 -14.21
N ASP A 149 -6.43 -10.78 -13.51
CA ASP A 149 -6.87 -11.03 -12.13
C ASP A 149 -6.30 -10.00 -11.14
N ILE A 150 -5.05 -9.56 -11.38
CA ILE A 150 -4.42 -8.49 -10.62
C ILE A 150 -5.08 -7.14 -10.94
N LEU A 151 -5.37 -6.86 -12.22
CA LEU A 151 -6.09 -5.64 -12.58
C LEU A 151 -7.49 -5.60 -11.94
N ALA A 152 -8.19 -6.72 -11.92
CA ALA A 152 -9.48 -6.83 -11.24
C ALA A 152 -9.38 -6.62 -9.72
N HIS A 153 -8.26 -7.04 -9.09
CA HIS A 153 -7.97 -6.73 -7.69
C HIS A 153 -7.79 -5.23 -7.47
N VAL A 154 -6.99 -4.55 -8.29
CA VAL A 154 -6.83 -3.09 -8.23
C VAL A 154 -8.19 -2.39 -8.35
N ASP A 155 -9.01 -2.82 -9.32
CA ASP A 155 -10.34 -2.25 -9.52
C ASP A 155 -11.25 -2.48 -8.31
N ARG A 156 -11.18 -3.64 -7.64
CA ARG A 156 -11.92 -3.88 -6.39
C ARG A 156 -11.50 -2.91 -5.29
N VAL A 157 -10.19 -2.72 -5.07
CA VAL A 157 -9.67 -1.81 -4.04
C VAL A 157 -10.05 -0.36 -4.35
N HIS A 158 -9.88 0.09 -5.59
CA HIS A 158 -10.21 1.46 -6.00
C HIS A 158 -11.71 1.77 -5.96
N ASN A 159 -12.57 0.75 -6.07
CA ASN A 159 -14.02 0.91 -6.00
C ASN A 159 -14.60 0.76 -4.59
N LEU A 160 -13.76 0.58 -3.55
CA LEU A 160 -14.22 0.60 -2.17
C LEU A 160 -14.96 1.93 -1.90
N PRO A 161 -16.16 1.91 -1.27
CA PRO A 161 -16.96 3.11 -1.05
C PRO A 161 -16.21 4.26 -0.38
N GLN A 162 -15.26 3.93 0.51
CA GLN A 162 -14.43 4.85 1.27
C GLN A 162 -13.30 5.48 0.43
N LEU A 163 -12.92 4.85 -0.69
CA LEU A 163 -11.78 5.28 -1.51
C LEU A 163 -12.18 5.85 -2.87
N LYS A 164 -13.27 5.37 -3.47
CA LYS A 164 -13.62 5.68 -4.87
C LYS A 164 -13.65 7.18 -5.19
N ASP A 165 -14.09 8.02 -4.25
CA ASP A 165 -14.15 9.47 -4.46
C ASP A 165 -12.77 10.12 -4.34
N TYR A 166 -11.94 9.64 -3.41
CA TYR A 166 -10.52 10.04 -3.33
C TYR A 166 -9.75 9.64 -4.58
N ILE A 167 -9.91 8.40 -5.07
CA ILE A 167 -9.21 7.91 -6.27
C ILE A 167 -9.58 8.75 -7.51
N LYS A 168 -10.83 9.19 -7.63
CA LYS A 168 -11.28 10.09 -8.72
C LYS A 168 -10.72 11.50 -8.62
N THR A 169 -10.52 12.01 -7.42
CA THR A 169 -10.19 13.42 -7.16
C THR A 169 -8.70 13.65 -6.86
N ARG A 170 -7.93 12.59 -6.55
CA ARG A 170 -6.49 12.70 -6.31
C ARG A 170 -5.79 13.24 -7.55
N LYS A 171 -4.66 13.93 -7.32
CA LYS A 171 -3.79 14.42 -8.39
C LYS A 171 -3.40 13.26 -9.29
N GLN A 172 -3.66 13.40 -10.59
CA GLN A 172 -3.27 12.39 -11.57
C GLN A 172 -1.76 12.49 -11.83
N SER A 173 -1.09 11.36 -11.68
CA SER A 173 0.35 11.20 -11.90
C SER A 173 0.58 9.84 -12.57
N PRO A 174 1.59 9.68 -13.45
CA PRO A 174 1.97 8.38 -13.99
C PRO A 174 2.47 7.39 -12.93
N PHE A 175 2.91 7.90 -11.77
CA PHE A 175 3.39 7.15 -10.61
C PHE A 175 3.30 7.99 -9.34
#